data_AF-A0A6J7BQI4-F1
#
_entry.id   AF-A0A6J7BQI4-F1
#
_cell.length_a   1.000
_cell.length_b   1.000
_cell.length_c   1.000
_cell.angle_alpha   90.00
_cell.angle_beta   90.00
_cell.angle_gamma   90.00
#
_symmetry.space_group_name_H-M   'P 1'
#
loop_
_entity.id
_entity.type
_entity.pdbx_description
1 polymer ?
#
loop_
_entity_poly.entity_id
_entity_poly.type
_entity_poly.pdbx_seq_one_letter_code
_entity_poly.pdbx_strand_id
1 'polypeptide(L)' 'MRVDQFKIVTSAPGRALVEVVLHEGRNHIVRRLLAEVGHPVEGLVRVKVGPIGLGDLRSGKVRTLSIVEVGELYAAVDM' A
#
# COMPACT_ATOMS: atom_id res chain seq x y z
N MET A 1 -14.51 -9.74 -3.19
CA MET A 1 -13.26 -8.95 -3.12
C MET A 1 -12.71 -9.11 -1.72
N ARG A 2 -11.45 -9.49 -1.58
CA ARG A 2 -10.85 -9.86 -0.28
C ARG A 2 -9.70 -8.92 0.04
N VAL A 3 -9.64 -8.46 1.29
CA VAL A 3 -8.47 -7.79 1.83
C VAL A 3 -7.54 -8.86 2.38
N ASP A 4 -6.27 -8.82 2.01
CA ASP A 4 -5.29 -9.81 2.47
C ASP A 4 -4.89 -9.54 3.91
N GLN A 5 -4.68 -8.26 4.22
CA GLN A 5 -4.36 -7.82 5.57
C GLN A 5 -4.92 -6.43 5.82
N PHE A 6 -5.42 -6.23 7.04
CA PHE A 6 -5.89 -4.94 7.54
C PHE A 6 -5.32 -4.71 8.93
N LYS A 7 -4.73 -3.53 9.16
CA LYS A 7 -4.16 -3.16 10.46
C LYS A 7 -4.43 -1.70 10.76
N ILE A 8 -4.84 -1.41 11.99
CA ILE A 8 -4.86 -0.04 12.51
C ILE A 8 -3.45 0.30 13.00
N VAL A 9 -2.85 1.32 12.42
CA VAL A 9 -1.51 1.81 12.80
C VAL A 9 -1.63 2.77 13.97
N THR A 10 -2.56 3.73 13.87
CA THR A 10 -2.90 4.66 14.94
C THR A 10 -4.33 5.15 14.77
N SER A 11 -4.95 5.58 15.87
CA SER A 11 -6.29 6.13 15.89
C SER A 11 -6.36 7.36 16.79
N ALA A 12 -7.09 8.37 16.34
CA ALA A 12 -7.42 9.57 17.09
C ALA A 12 -8.92 9.87 16.91
N PRO A 13 -9.53 10.72 17.74
CA PRO A 13 -10.92 11.13 17.54
C PRO A 13 -11.14 11.66 16.11
N GLY A 14 -12.05 11.03 15.38
CA GLY A 14 -12.42 11.40 14.00
C GLY A 14 -11.49 10.91 12.89
N ARG A 15 -10.35 10.27 13.18
CA ARG A 15 -9.43 9.77 12.13
C ARG A 15 -8.64 8.54 12.56
N ALA A 16 -8.37 7.65 11.62
CA ALA A 16 -7.47 6.51 11.83
C ALA A 16 -6.50 6.37 10.66
N LEU A 17 -5.27 6.01 10.98
CA LEU A 17 -4.31 5.55 9.99
C LEU A 17 -4.39 4.03 9.94
N VAL A 18 -4.71 3.50 8.76
CA VAL A 18 -4.84 2.06 8.53
C VAL A 18 -3.89 1.63 7.42
N GLU A 19 -3.35 0.43 7.59
CA GLU A 19 -2.59 -0.28 6.58
C GLU A 19 -3.48 -1.36 5.96
N VAL A 20 -3.52 -1.40 4.63
CA VAL A 20 -4.32 -2.34 3.86
C VAL A 20 -3.42 -3.00 2.83
N VAL A 21 -3.37 -4.33 2.82
CA VAL A 21 -2.67 -5.13 1.83
C VAL A 21 -3.69 -5.77 0.90
N LEU A 22 -3.44 -5.62 -0.40
CA LEU A 22 -4.28 -6.15 -1.48
C LEU A 22 -3.39 -6.77 -2.56
N HIS A 23 -3.76 -7.96 -3.02
CA HIS A 23 -3.16 -8.66 -4.15
C HIS A 23 -3.71 -8.18 -5.50
N GLU A 24 -4.84 -7.45 -5.53
CA GLU A 24 -5.43 -6.91 -6.75
C GLU A 24 -5.54 -5.37 -6.72
N GLY A 25 -5.22 -4.74 -7.85
CA GLY A 25 -5.19 -3.29 -8.01
C GLY A 25 -6.35 -2.74 -8.83
N ARG A 26 -7.61 -3.03 -8.47
CA ARG A 26 -8.76 -2.46 -9.20
C ARG A 26 -8.83 -0.94 -9.02
N ASN A 27 -9.38 -0.24 -10.02
CA ASN A 27 -9.52 1.22 -9.94
C ASN A 27 -10.26 1.64 -8.64
N HIS A 28 -9.68 2.58 -7.90
CA HIS A 28 -10.20 3.12 -6.63
C HIS A 28 -10.59 2.06 -5.59
N ILE A 29 -9.97 0.87 -5.60
CA ILE A 29 -10.36 -0.27 -4.77
C ILE A 29 -10.40 0.05 -3.26
N VAL A 30 -9.33 0.62 -2.71
CA VAL A 30 -9.25 0.98 -1.28
C VAL A 30 -10.30 2.03 -0.89
N ARG A 31 -10.45 3.06 -1.74
CA ARG A 31 -11.41 4.15 -1.50
C ARG A 31 -12.85 3.64 -1.49
N ARG A 32 -13.21 2.79 -2.45
CA ARG A 32 -14.55 2.18 -2.52
C ARG A 32 -14.80 1.26 -1.33
N LEU A 33 -13.84 0.39 -1.01
CA LEU A 33 -13.97 -0.56 0.08
C LEU A 33 -14.23 0.13 1.42
N LEU A 34 -13.46 1.17 1.75
CA LEU A 34 -13.61 1.87 3.01
C LEU A 34 -14.82 2.81 3.04
N ALA A 35 -15.21 3.39 1.90
CA ALA A 35 -16.45 4.17 1.80
C ALA A 35 -17.70 3.30 2.03
N GLU A 36 -17.72 2.07 1.51
CA GLU A 36 -18.83 1.12 1.68
C GLU A 36 -19.13 0.81 3.16
N VAL A 37 -18.09 0.81 4.01
CA VAL A 37 -18.21 0.56 5.45
C VAL A 37 -18.31 1.84 6.29
N GLY A 38 -18.56 3.00 5.65
CA GLY A 38 -18.76 4.27 6.34
C GLY A 38 -17.49 4.98 6.79
N HIS A 39 -16.32 4.61 6.26
CA HIS A 39 -15.02 5.19 6.60
C HIS A 39 -14.33 5.77 5.36
N PRO A 40 -14.83 6.86 4.77
CA PRO A 40 -14.25 7.43 3.54
C PRO A 40 -12.78 7.82 3.73
N VAL A 41 -11.96 7.53 2.71
CA VAL A 41 -10.50 7.76 2.75
C VAL A 41 -10.17 9.21 2.45
N GLU A 42 -9.60 9.92 3.42
CA GLU A 42 -9.11 11.30 3.26
C GLU A 42 -7.77 11.35 2.50
N GLY A 43 -6.82 10.49 2.88
CA GLY A 43 -5.49 10.40 2.29
C GLY A 43 -5.12 8.95 1.97
N LEU A 44 -4.50 8.73 0.80
CA LEU A 44 -4.05 7.41 0.37
C LEU A 44 -2.66 7.51 -0.23
N VAL A 45 -1.72 6.74 0.33
CA VAL A 45 -0.37 6.60 -0.19
C VAL A 45 -0.03 5.12 -0.25
N ARG A 46 0.54 4.69 -1.38
CA ARG A 46 1.07 3.33 -1.53
C ARG A 46 2.52 3.32 -1.04
N VAL A 47 2.74 2.68 0.11
CA VAL A 47 4.06 2.62 0.76
C VAL A 47 4.90 1.41 0.36
N LYS A 48 4.30 0.40 -0.28
CA LYS A 48 4.97 -0.84 -0.70
C LYS A 48 4.31 -1.43 -1.95
N VAL A 49 5.12 -2.06 -2.82
CA VAL A 49 4.67 -2.85 -3.98
C VAL A 49 5.48 -4.13 -4.01
N GLY A 50 4.83 -5.28 -3.84
CA GLY A 50 5.53 -6.56 -3.72
C GLY A 50 6.58 -6.48 -2.60
N PRO A 51 7.84 -6.87 -2.85
CA PRO A 51 8.92 -6.74 -1.85
C PRO A 51 9.37 -5.29 -1.64
N ILE A 52 9.11 -4.38 -2.57
CA ILE A 52 9.74 -3.05 -2.62
C ILE A 52 8.99 -2.01 -1.78
N GLY A 53 9.68 -1.46 -0.78
CA GLY A 53 9.22 -0.34 0.03
C GLY A 53 9.54 1.03 -0.57
N LEU A 54 8.71 2.02 -0.26
CA LEU A 54 8.92 3.41 -0.61
C LEU A 54 10.14 4.01 0.13
N GLY A 55 10.36 3.61 1.39
CA GLY A 55 11.46 4.11 2.23
C GLY A 55 11.37 5.63 2.42
N ASP A 56 12.51 6.31 2.38
CA ASP A 56 12.63 7.76 2.57
C ASP A 56 12.47 8.57 1.26
N LEU A 57 11.89 7.97 0.22
CA LEU A 57 11.72 8.63 -1.07
C LEU A 57 10.72 9.79 -0.96
N ARG A 58 11.20 11.00 -1.23
CA ARG A 58 10.36 12.21 -1.21
C ARG A 58 9.36 12.22 -2.37
N SER A 59 8.22 12.87 -2.13
CA SER A 59 7.20 13.07 -3.16
C SER A 59 7.77 13.70 -4.44
N GLY A 60 7.35 13.18 -5.60
CA GLY A 60 7.79 13.63 -6.91
C GLY A 60 9.21 13.20 -7.31
N LYS A 61 9.90 12.39 -6.50
CA LYS A 61 11.22 11.85 -6.82
C LYS A 61 11.11 10.41 -7.31
N VAL A 62 12.13 10.01 -8.06
CA VAL A 62 12.36 8.63 -8.51
C VAL A 62 13.73 8.19 -8.02
N ARG A 63 13.89 6.90 -7.78
CA ARG A 63 15.17 6.26 -7.45
C ARG A 63 15.36 5.00 -8.26
N THR A 64 16.60 4.67 -8.56
CA THR A 64 16.97 3.36 -9.09
C THR A 64 16.84 2.32 -7.97
N LEU A 65 16.39 1.12 -8.32
CA LEU A 65 16.39 -0.01 -7.40
C LEU A 65 17.82 -0.54 -7.23
N SER A 66 18.15 -0.99 -6.02
CA SER A 66 19.39 -1.71 -5.78
C SER A 66 19.36 -3.09 -6.44
N ILE A 67 20.53 -3.71 -6.63
CA ILE A 67 20.64 -5.08 -7.18
C ILE A 67 19.86 -6.08 -6.30
N VAL A 68 19.86 -5.88 -4.98
CA VAL A 68 19.12 -6.72 -4.03
C VAL A 68 17.61 -6.62 -4.29
N GLU A 69 17.08 -5.40 -4.36
CA GLU A 69 15.66 -5.15 -4.65
C GLU A 69 15.23 -5.70 -6.02
N VAL A 70 16.11 -5.61 -7.02
CA VAL A 70 15.85 -6.22 -8.34
C VAL A 70 15.76 -7.75 -8.21
N GLY A 71 16.68 -8.38 -7.49
CA GLY A 71 16.63 -9.82 -7.23
C GLY A 71 15.36 -10.24 -6.47
N GLU A 72 14.95 -9.47 -5.47
CA GLU A 72 13.70 -9.71 -4.73
C GLU A 72 12.45 -9.64 -5.64
N LEU A 73 12.43 -8.71 -6.61
CA LEU A 73 11.34 -8.62 -7.57
C LEU A 73 11.26 -9.82 -8.50
N TYR A 74 12.40 -10.32 -9.00
CA TYR A 74 12.43 -11.53 -9.83
C TYR A 74 11.98 -12.77 -9.03
N ALA A 75 12.52 -12.93 -7.82
CA ALA A 75 12.15 -14.03 -6.94
C ALA A 75 10.64 -14.01 -6.56
N ALA A 76 10.03 -12.82 -6.46
CA ALA A 76 8.60 -12.69 -6.15
C ALA A 76 7.66 -13.21 -7.26
N VAL A 77 8.18 -13.48 -8.45
CA VAL A 77 7.44 -14.01 -9.60
C VAL A 77 8.09 -15.28 -10.16
N ASP A 78 8.85 -15.98 -9.33
CA ASP A 78 9.51 -17.25 -9.65
C ASP A 78 10.47 -17.18 -10.87
N MET A 79 11.15 -16.04 -11.02
CA MET A 79 12.18 -15.81 -12.04
C MET A 79 13.60 -15.71 -11.47
#